data_AF-A0A6C0DSZ4-F1
#
_entry.id   AF-A0A6C0DSZ4-F1
#
_cell.length_a   1.000
_cell.length_b   1.000
_cell.length_c   1.000
_cell.angle_alpha   90.00
_cell.angle_beta   90.00
_cell.angle_gamma   90.00
#
_symmetry.space_group_name_H-M   'P 1'
#
loop_
_entity.id
_entity.type
_entity.pdbx_description
1 polymer ?
#
loop_
_entity_poly.entity_id
_entity_poly.type
_entity_poly.pdbx_seq_one_letter_code
_entity_poly.pdbx_strand_id
1 'polypeptide(L)'
;MKLTENSELIMSFLSKKNCVSQVNMTKKTKQILLKLYHEIRIAHDYVSSLKNKKGSDFYNLKITRINNITEIPRPRLYSDKAFPEKVRTHINDNATYLLVYSFSLFQRKIKIKFIVEDEMINNNIDTYNRYVDAMLMWMYILNDYSSKECSKEFEVYLYFTTLKKILPETNISVLSENNVNTAYTTTCPKVSDIVIFRKEEWFKVFMHETFHNFALDFSDMNVENCTKRILSIFPIKSEVNLFEAYAEFWAEFMNSLFCSFFAMHDKNNEDEFLSNAEYFLHFERTFGFFQLVKTLDFMGLKYKDLYSNNKASIASRELLYKENTSVFSYYVLNLILFNNYQGFLAWCDTNNFSLLQFKKTTRNLDEFCNYIEKNYKTKNMLDGVICTENLLAKMKSKKNASNQKISYLMRNMRMTVCELG
;
A
#
# COMPACT_ATOMS: atom_id res chain seq x y z
N MET A 1 2.19 -14.26 -12.21
CA MET A 1 1.56 -12.96 -12.47
C MET A 1 2.62 -12.06 -13.09
N LYS A 2 2.25 -11.07 -13.91
CA LYS A 2 3.21 -10.12 -14.54
C LYS A 2 2.93 -8.72 -14.02
N LEU A 3 3.84 -7.77 -14.25
CA LEU A 3 3.57 -6.36 -13.93
C LEU A 3 2.36 -5.87 -14.74
N THR A 4 1.55 -5.01 -14.14
CA THR A 4 0.46 -4.35 -14.86
C THR A 4 1.01 -3.33 -15.87
N GLU A 5 0.25 -3.05 -16.93
CA GLU A 5 0.62 -2.02 -17.92
C GLU A 5 0.90 -0.65 -17.29
N ASN A 6 0.16 -0.31 -16.23
CA ASN A 6 0.36 0.93 -15.48
C ASN A 6 1.70 0.95 -14.73
N SER A 7 2.08 -0.16 -14.09
CA SER A 7 3.37 -0.32 -13.45
C SER A 7 4.51 -0.22 -14.46
N GLU A 8 4.42 -0.95 -15.57
CA GLU A 8 5.41 -0.91 -16.65
C GLU A 8 5.57 0.50 -17.24
N LEU A 9 4.46 1.21 -17.45
CA LEU A 9 4.46 2.59 -17.93
C LEU A 9 5.20 3.53 -16.98
N ILE A 10 4.90 3.45 -15.67
CA ILE A 10 5.53 4.30 -14.65
C ILE A 10 7.02 3.95 -14.53
N MET A 11 7.38 2.68 -14.43
CA MET A 11 8.77 2.24 -14.33
C MET A 11 9.59 2.65 -15.56
N SER A 12 9.02 2.51 -16.77
CA SER A 12 9.65 2.96 -18.02
C SER A 12 9.85 4.48 -18.07
N PHE A 13 8.95 5.24 -17.46
CA PHE A 13 9.11 6.69 -17.33
C PHE A 13 10.23 7.05 -16.35
N LEU A 14 10.25 6.44 -15.16
CA LEU A 14 11.21 6.74 -14.10
C LEU A 14 12.64 6.32 -14.46
N SER A 15 12.80 5.17 -15.13
CA SER A 15 14.12 4.65 -15.54
C SER A 15 14.88 5.60 -16.49
N LYS A 16 14.16 6.45 -17.22
CA LYS A 16 14.75 7.43 -18.14
C LYS A 16 15.17 8.74 -17.47
N LYS A 17 14.91 8.91 -16.17
CA LYS A 17 14.99 10.22 -15.49
C LYS A 17 15.94 10.28 -14.29
N ASN A 18 16.54 9.16 -13.87
CA ASN A 18 17.66 9.05 -12.91
C ASN A 18 17.68 10.13 -11.81
N CYS A 19 16.56 10.32 -11.10
CA CYS A 19 16.48 11.37 -10.09
C CYS A 19 16.93 10.95 -8.69
N VAL A 20 16.79 9.67 -8.38
CA VAL A 20 17.13 9.11 -7.07
C VAL A 20 18.28 8.15 -7.31
N SER A 21 19.37 8.31 -6.55
CA SER A 21 20.51 7.40 -6.66
C SER A 21 20.11 6.01 -6.21
N GLN A 22 20.63 4.96 -6.87
CA GLN A 22 20.53 3.60 -6.36
C GLN A 22 21.33 3.49 -5.05
N VAL A 23 20.82 2.71 -4.10
CA VAL A 23 21.49 2.51 -2.81
C VAL A 23 21.75 1.02 -2.68
N ASN A 24 23.02 0.65 -2.65
CA ASN A 24 23.42 -0.74 -2.47
C ASN A 24 22.94 -1.25 -1.11
N MET A 25 22.44 -2.48 -1.08
CA MET A 25 22.00 -3.09 0.17
C MET A 25 23.17 -3.43 1.09
N THR A 26 23.06 -3.01 2.35
CA THR A 26 23.98 -3.41 3.42
C THR A 26 23.84 -4.90 3.72
N LYS A 27 24.87 -5.49 4.36
CA LYS A 27 24.84 -6.88 4.82
C LYS A 27 23.62 -7.16 5.71
N LYS A 28 23.32 -6.26 6.66
CA LYS A 28 22.15 -6.40 7.55
C LYS A 28 20.84 -6.39 6.76
N THR A 29 20.70 -5.48 5.79
CA THR A 29 19.52 -5.45 4.92
C THR A 29 19.38 -6.76 4.14
N LYS A 30 20.44 -7.25 3.49
CA LYS A 30 20.40 -8.53 2.75
C LYS A 30 19.95 -9.68 3.65
N GLN A 31 20.46 -9.77 4.88
CA GLN A 31 20.04 -10.79 5.85
C GLN A 31 18.55 -10.71 6.18
N ILE A 32 18.02 -9.51 6.40
CA ILE A 32 16.59 -9.30 6.66
C ILE A 32 15.75 -9.71 5.45
N LEU A 33 16.15 -9.31 4.23
CA LEU A 33 15.44 -9.69 3.00
C LEU A 33 15.47 -11.20 2.76
N LEU A 34 16.58 -11.88 3.01
CA LEU A 34 16.67 -13.34 2.87
C LEU A 34 15.78 -14.07 3.88
N LYS A 35 15.66 -13.56 5.11
CA LYS A 35 14.68 -14.09 6.07
C LYS A 35 13.25 -13.99 5.52
N LEU A 36 12.87 -12.82 5.00
CA LEU A 36 11.55 -12.60 4.41
C LEU A 36 11.33 -13.43 3.15
N TYR A 37 12.35 -13.61 2.31
CA TYR A 37 12.33 -14.51 1.17
C TYR A 37 12.03 -15.95 1.59
N HIS A 38 12.69 -16.46 2.63
CA HIS A 38 12.42 -17.79 3.14
C HIS A 38 10.99 -17.93 3.66
N GLU A 39 10.46 -16.91 4.36
CA GLU A 39 9.05 -16.88 4.78
C GLU A 39 8.09 -16.94 3.57
N ILE A 40 8.37 -16.17 2.51
CA ILE A 40 7.58 -16.20 1.26
C ILE A 40 7.69 -17.57 0.56
N ARG A 41 8.88 -18.17 0.49
CA ARG A 41 9.11 -19.47 -0.13
C ARG A 41 8.39 -20.59 0.62
N ILE A 42 8.47 -20.61 1.95
CA ILE A 42 7.75 -21.57 2.79
C ILE A 42 6.24 -21.41 2.61
N ALA A 43 5.74 -20.17 2.57
CA ALA A 43 4.33 -19.90 2.31
C ALA A 43 3.89 -20.40 0.92
N HIS A 44 4.74 -20.22 -0.10
CA HIS A 44 4.50 -20.74 -1.45
C HIS A 44 4.42 -22.28 -1.47
N ASP A 45 5.37 -22.95 -0.83
CA ASP A 45 5.43 -24.41 -0.75
C ASP A 45 4.21 -24.95 0.03
N TYR A 46 3.81 -24.26 1.11
CA TYR A 46 2.62 -24.59 1.89
C TYR A 46 1.35 -24.55 1.04
N VAL A 47 1.09 -23.44 0.34
CA VAL A 47 -0.11 -23.31 -0.52
C VAL A 47 -0.08 -24.36 -1.64
N SER A 48 1.07 -24.59 -2.25
CA SER A 48 1.25 -25.61 -3.29
C SER A 48 0.96 -27.02 -2.77
N SER A 49 1.43 -27.35 -1.58
CA SER A 49 1.17 -28.65 -0.93
C SER A 49 -0.33 -28.87 -0.66
N LEU A 50 -1.06 -27.83 -0.25
CA LEU A 50 -2.50 -27.89 -0.03
C LEU A 50 -3.26 -28.13 -1.33
N LYS A 51 -2.86 -27.45 -2.41
CA LYS A 51 -3.42 -27.64 -3.75
C LYS A 51 -3.22 -29.08 -4.23
N ASN A 52 -2.02 -29.62 -4.08
CA ASN A 52 -1.72 -31.00 -4.47
C ASN A 52 -2.54 -32.02 -3.65
N LYS A 53 -2.74 -31.76 -2.36
CA LYS A 53 -3.51 -32.65 -1.48
C LYS A 53 -5.02 -32.63 -1.75
N LYS A 54 -5.59 -31.46 -2.06
CA LYS A 54 -7.04 -31.27 -2.21
C LYS A 54 -7.53 -31.28 -3.67
N GLY A 55 -6.63 -31.20 -4.65
CA GLY A 55 -6.99 -31.18 -6.06
C GLY A 55 -7.97 -30.06 -6.41
N SER A 56 -9.02 -30.39 -7.17
CA SER A 56 -10.08 -29.46 -7.59
C SER A 56 -10.81 -28.80 -6.42
N ASP A 57 -10.86 -29.46 -5.26
CA ASP A 57 -11.64 -29.00 -4.11
C ASP A 57 -10.88 -27.97 -3.26
N PHE A 58 -9.62 -27.67 -3.60
CA PHE A 58 -8.79 -26.75 -2.83
C PHE A 58 -9.46 -25.38 -2.63
N TYR A 59 -9.92 -24.75 -3.72
CA TYR A 59 -10.47 -23.40 -3.69
C TYR A 59 -11.88 -23.34 -3.12
N ASN A 60 -12.63 -24.44 -3.20
CA ASN A 60 -14.06 -24.50 -2.85
C ASN A 60 -14.82 -23.29 -3.42
N LEU A 61 -14.60 -23.05 -4.72
CA LEU A 61 -15.06 -21.85 -5.43
C LEU A 61 -16.54 -21.97 -5.77
N LYS A 62 -17.31 -20.94 -5.42
CA LYS A 62 -18.68 -20.73 -5.88
C LYS A 62 -18.76 -19.46 -6.70
N ILE A 63 -19.33 -19.56 -7.90
CA ILE A 63 -19.52 -18.43 -8.81
C ILE A 63 -21.02 -18.18 -8.97
N THR A 64 -21.45 -16.94 -8.82
CA THR A 64 -22.85 -16.52 -8.96
C THR A 64 -22.91 -15.28 -9.84
N ARG A 65 -23.84 -15.25 -10.81
CA ARG A 65 -24.13 -14.04 -11.58
C ARG A 65 -25.01 -13.12 -10.74
N ILE A 66 -24.69 -11.84 -10.71
CA ILE A 66 -25.46 -10.79 -10.04
C ILE A 66 -26.41 -10.20 -11.07
N ASN A 67 -27.72 -10.31 -10.83
CA ASN A 67 -28.76 -9.80 -11.71
C ASN A 67 -29.43 -8.55 -11.14
N ASN A 68 -29.31 -8.31 -9.84
CA ASN A 68 -29.90 -7.15 -9.16
C ASN A 68 -29.00 -6.67 -8.00
N ILE A 69 -29.20 -5.43 -7.58
CA ILE A 69 -28.41 -4.78 -6.53
C ILE A 69 -28.53 -5.51 -5.18
N THR A 70 -29.66 -6.18 -4.92
CA THR A 70 -29.88 -6.90 -3.65
C THR A 70 -29.06 -8.18 -3.52
N GLU A 71 -28.53 -8.70 -4.63
CA GLU A 71 -27.61 -9.85 -4.66
C GLU A 71 -26.16 -9.46 -4.37
N ILE A 72 -25.82 -8.16 -4.39
CA ILE A 72 -24.47 -7.68 -4.10
C ILE A 72 -24.20 -7.84 -2.60
N PRO A 73 -23.23 -8.68 -2.20
CA PRO A 73 -22.96 -8.91 -0.79
C PRO A 73 -22.41 -7.63 -0.15
N ARG A 74 -22.88 -7.33 1.07
CA ARG A 74 -22.41 -6.23 1.90
C ARG A 74 -21.54 -6.75 3.05
N PRO A 75 -20.54 -5.98 3.51
CA PRO A 75 -19.83 -6.30 4.73
C PRO A 75 -20.78 -6.31 5.94
N ARG A 76 -20.47 -7.12 6.95
CA ARG A 76 -21.23 -7.33 8.18
C ARG A 76 -21.02 -6.19 9.18
N LEU A 77 -19.80 -5.67 9.25
CA LEU A 77 -19.40 -4.66 10.23
C LEU A 77 -19.69 -3.22 9.81
N TYR A 78 -20.02 -2.99 8.54
CA TYR A 78 -20.06 -1.64 7.99
C TYR A 78 -21.41 -1.33 7.35
N SER A 79 -21.91 -0.13 7.64
CA SER A 79 -23.08 0.39 6.95
C SER A 79 -22.74 0.82 5.51
N ASP A 80 -23.78 0.98 4.68
CA ASP A 80 -23.63 1.47 3.30
C ASP A 80 -23.00 2.88 3.19
N LYS A 81 -22.92 3.62 4.30
CA LYS A 81 -22.26 4.93 4.37
C LYS A 81 -20.74 4.84 4.50
N ALA A 82 -20.18 3.65 4.75
CA ALA A 82 -18.73 3.45 4.80
C ALA A 82 -18.06 3.60 3.42
N PHE A 83 -18.84 3.42 2.35
CA PHE A 83 -18.38 3.67 0.99
C PHE A 83 -18.56 5.16 0.62
N PRO A 84 -17.58 5.78 -0.05
CA PRO A 84 -17.84 7.02 -0.78
C PRO A 84 -19.00 6.81 -1.75
N GLU A 85 -19.92 7.77 -1.83
CA GLU A 85 -21.15 7.62 -2.63
C GLU A 85 -20.87 7.21 -4.07
N LYS A 86 -19.87 7.83 -4.71
CA LYS A 86 -19.43 7.50 -6.07
C LYS A 86 -19.03 6.02 -6.23
N VAL A 87 -18.33 5.47 -5.23
CA VAL A 87 -17.90 4.06 -5.23
C VAL A 87 -19.12 3.15 -5.09
N ARG A 88 -20.04 3.47 -4.17
CA ARG A 88 -21.26 2.69 -3.96
C ARG A 88 -22.13 2.65 -5.20
N THR A 89 -22.37 3.80 -5.84
CA THR A 89 -23.15 3.89 -7.07
C THR A 89 -22.50 3.05 -8.17
N HIS A 90 -21.18 3.18 -8.35
CA HIS A 90 -20.46 2.39 -9.36
C HIS A 90 -20.58 0.87 -9.12
N ILE A 91 -20.43 0.40 -7.88
CA ILE A 91 -20.62 -1.02 -7.53
C ILE A 91 -22.03 -1.48 -7.90
N ASN A 92 -23.05 -0.70 -7.53
CA ASN A 92 -24.45 -1.06 -7.80
C ASN A 92 -24.75 -1.15 -9.30
N ASP A 93 -24.11 -0.29 -10.10
CA ASP A 93 -24.38 -0.18 -11.53
C ASP A 93 -23.56 -1.17 -12.38
N ASN A 94 -22.41 -1.64 -11.88
CA ASN A 94 -21.43 -2.39 -12.70
C ASN A 94 -21.10 -3.81 -12.20
N ALA A 95 -21.54 -4.22 -10.99
CA ALA A 95 -21.24 -5.56 -10.48
C ALA A 95 -21.97 -6.66 -11.28
N THR A 96 -21.22 -7.61 -11.84
CA THR A 96 -21.73 -8.67 -12.73
C THR A 96 -21.64 -10.06 -12.12
N TYR A 97 -20.57 -10.37 -11.39
CA TYR A 97 -20.34 -11.68 -10.80
C TYR A 97 -19.81 -11.60 -9.37
N LEU A 98 -20.18 -12.60 -8.59
CA LEU A 98 -19.66 -12.89 -7.26
C LEU A 98 -18.90 -14.22 -7.27
N LEU A 99 -17.63 -14.20 -6.90
CA LEU A 99 -16.80 -15.38 -6.69
C LEU A 99 -16.51 -15.51 -5.20
N VAL A 100 -16.88 -16.64 -4.61
CA VAL A 100 -16.66 -16.93 -3.19
C VAL A 100 -15.70 -18.10 -3.06
N TYR A 101 -14.53 -17.82 -2.50
CA TYR A 101 -13.55 -18.81 -2.08
C TYR A 101 -13.67 -19.04 -0.58
N SER A 102 -13.59 -20.29 -0.13
CA SER A 102 -13.80 -20.65 1.28
C SER A 102 -12.73 -21.59 1.80
N PHE A 103 -12.06 -21.18 2.88
CA PHE A 103 -10.98 -21.94 3.49
C PHE A 103 -11.17 -22.08 5.01
N SER A 104 -10.65 -23.17 5.55
CA SER A 104 -10.45 -23.34 6.99
C SER A 104 -8.97 -23.63 7.21
N LEU A 105 -8.20 -22.56 7.40
CA LEU A 105 -6.74 -22.57 7.53
C LEU A 105 -6.33 -21.73 8.74
N PHE A 106 -5.19 -22.02 9.34
CA PHE A 106 -4.63 -21.20 10.44
C PHE A 106 -5.53 -21.08 11.68
N GLN A 107 -6.40 -22.08 11.92
CA GLN A 107 -7.46 -22.04 12.95
C GLN A 107 -8.50 -20.93 12.72
N ARG A 108 -8.65 -20.48 11.47
CA ARG A 108 -9.55 -19.40 11.04
C ARG A 108 -10.49 -19.89 9.95
N LYS A 109 -11.70 -19.35 9.92
CA LYS A 109 -12.61 -19.47 8.78
C LYS A 109 -12.38 -18.28 7.86
N ILE A 110 -11.89 -18.53 6.66
CA ILE A 110 -11.53 -17.49 5.69
C ILE A 110 -12.52 -17.55 4.53
N LYS A 111 -13.17 -16.43 4.19
CA LYS A 111 -13.86 -16.27 2.92
C LYS A 111 -13.32 -15.09 2.15
N ILE A 112 -13.04 -15.31 0.87
CA ILE A 112 -12.59 -14.26 -0.04
C ILE A 112 -13.69 -14.11 -1.09
N LYS A 113 -14.28 -12.92 -1.16
CA LYS A 113 -15.39 -12.58 -2.04
C LYS A 113 -14.89 -11.57 -3.08
N PHE A 114 -14.79 -11.98 -4.33
CA PHE A 114 -14.59 -11.04 -5.44
C PHE A 114 -15.95 -10.68 -6.02
N ILE A 115 -16.28 -9.40 -5.99
CA ILE A 115 -17.41 -8.81 -6.72
C ILE A 115 -16.75 -8.08 -7.88
N VAL A 116 -17.08 -8.45 -9.11
CA VAL A 116 -16.31 -8.03 -10.30
C VAL A 116 -17.21 -7.44 -11.37
N GLU A 117 -16.60 -6.70 -12.31
CA GLU A 117 -17.27 -6.04 -13.45
C GLU A 117 -17.06 -6.83 -14.76
N ASP A 118 -16.55 -8.06 -14.69
CA ASP A 118 -16.25 -8.90 -15.86
C ASP A 118 -17.53 -9.32 -16.61
N GLU A 119 -17.55 -9.21 -17.94
CA GLU A 119 -18.66 -9.73 -18.75
C GLU A 119 -18.64 -11.27 -18.86
N MET A 120 -17.45 -11.87 -18.90
CA MET A 120 -17.25 -13.31 -19.07
C MET A 120 -16.26 -13.87 -18.04
N ILE A 121 -16.77 -14.27 -16.87
CA ILE A 121 -15.91 -14.67 -15.75
C ILE A 121 -15.05 -15.91 -16.00
N ASN A 122 -15.51 -16.84 -16.84
CA ASN A 122 -14.82 -18.11 -17.09
C ASN A 122 -13.39 -17.92 -17.63
N ASN A 123 -13.12 -16.83 -18.34
CA ASN A 123 -11.79 -16.54 -18.89
C ASN A 123 -10.79 -16.06 -17.81
N ASN A 124 -11.28 -15.62 -16.64
CA ASN A 124 -10.49 -14.94 -15.62
C ASN A 124 -10.33 -15.75 -14.32
N ILE A 125 -10.94 -16.94 -14.21
CA ILE A 125 -10.90 -17.77 -12.99
C ILE A 125 -9.46 -18.06 -12.54
N ASP A 126 -8.56 -18.39 -13.47
CA ASP A 126 -7.15 -18.67 -13.14
C ASP A 126 -6.41 -17.43 -12.59
N THR A 127 -6.82 -16.24 -12.99
CA THR A 127 -6.29 -14.99 -12.44
C THR A 127 -6.75 -14.81 -10.99
N TYR A 128 -8.04 -14.99 -10.71
CA TYR A 128 -8.56 -14.93 -9.34
C TYR A 128 -7.99 -16.02 -8.44
N ASN A 129 -7.77 -17.23 -8.97
CA ASN A 129 -7.07 -18.31 -8.27
C ASN A 129 -5.65 -17.90 -7.86
N ARG A 130 -4.89 -17.25 -8.76
CA ARG A 130 -3.54 -16.74 -8.44
C ARG A 130 -3.56 -15.60 -7.42
N TYR A 131 -4.58 -14.75 -7.46
CA TYR A 131 -4.79 -13.71 -6.44
C TYR A 131 -5.05 -14.33 -5.07
N VAL A 132 -5.90 -15.36 -5.00
CA VAL A 132 -6.15 -16.12 -3.78
C VAL A 132 -4.89 -16.82 -3.28
N ASP A 133 -4.09 -17.45 -4.16
CA ASP A 133 -2.82 -18.04 -3.78
C ASP A 133 -1.89 -17.02 -3.11
N ALA A 134 -1.76 -15.82 -3.67
CA ALA A 134 -0.95 -14.74 -3.10
C ALA A 134 -1.49 -14.25 -1.74
N MET A 135 -2.82 -14.12 -1.61
CA MET A 135 -3.46 -13.78 -0.33
C MET A 135 -3.21 -14.85 0.73
N LEU A 136 -3.31 -16.14 0.38
CA LEU A 136 -3.06 -17.24 1.30
C LEU A 136 -1.58 -17.33 1.70
N MET A 137 -0.66 -17.04 0.78
CA MET A 137 0.77 -16.93 1.09
C MET A 137 1.03 -15.81 2.10
N TRP A 138 0.45 -14.62 1.89
CA TRP A 138 0.58 -13.52 2.85
C TRP A 138 -0.03 -13.85 4.22
N MET A 139 -1.22 -14.46 4.23
CA MET A 139 -1.88 -14.89 5.46
C MET A 139 -1.09 -15.96 6.23
N TYR A 140 -0.36 -16.84 5.52
CA TYR A 140 0.56 -17.78 6.16
C TYR A 140 1.64 -17.03 6.94
N ILE A 141 2.29 -16.04 6.32
CA ILE A 141 3.31 -15.22 6.98
C ILE A 141 2.70 -14.52 8.18
N LEU A 142 1.56 -13.84 8.01
CA LEU A 142 0.91 -13.10 9.09
C LEU A 142 0.52 -13.95 10.28
N ASN A 143 0.22 -15.23 10.08
CA ASN A 143 -0.14 -16.13 11.18
C ASN A 143 1.00 -16.29 12.20
N ASP A 144 2.26 -16.11 11.79
CA ASP A 144 3.41 -16.18 12.69
C ASP A 144 3.69 -14.87 13.44
N TYR A 145 3.21 -13.74 12.91
CA TYR A 145 3.39 -12.41 13.50
C TYR A 145 2.22 -11.98 14.39
N SER A 146 1.04 -12.56 14.20
CA SER A 146 -0.21 -12.06 14.78
C SER A 146 -0.73 -12.88 15.95
N SER A 147 -1.52 -12.24 16.80
CA SER A 147 -2.27 -12.94 17.83
C SER A 147 -3.36 -13.82 17.20
N LYS A 148 -3.56 -15.01 17.78
CA LYS A 148 -4.67 -15.91 17.41
C LYS A 148 -6.04 -15.38 17.85
N GLU A 149 -6.09 -14.30 18.63
CA GLU A 149 -7.34 -13.72 19.13
C GLU A 149 -8.01 -12.74 18.15
N CYS A 150 -7.25 -12.02 17.32
CA CYS A 150 -7.79 -11.18 16.24
C CYS A 150 -8.31 -12.06 15.11
N SER A 151 -9.39 -11.71 14.42
CA SER A 151 -9.83 -12.21 13.10
C SER A 151 -10.07 -13.72 12.97
N LYS A 152 -10.75 -14.34 13.96
CA LYS A 152 -11.09 -15.78 13.94
C LYS A 152 -12.01 -16.15 12.77
N GLU A 153 -12.96 -15.27 12.47
CA GLU A 153 -13.71 -15.30 11.23
C GLU A 153 -13.25 -14.15 10.34
N PHE A 154 -12.71 -14.45 9.17
CA PHE A 154 -12.06 -13.48 8.31
C PHE A 154 -12.74 -13.47 6.94
N GLU A 155 -13.48 -12.41 6.65
CA GLU A 155 -14.08 -12.20 5.34
C GLU A 155 -13.45 -11.00 4.63
N VAL A 156 -13.05 -11.19 3.38
CA VAL A 156 -12.49 -10.13 2.54
C VAL A 156 -13.44 -9.87 1.39
N TYR A 157 -13.89 -8.63 1.25
CA TYR A 157 -14.76 -8.16 0.18
C TYR A 157 -13.92 -7.35 -0.81
N LEU A 158 -13.69 -7.90 -1.98
CA LEU A 158 -12.93 -7.30 -3.06
C LEU A 158 -13.92 -6.87 -4.15
N TYR A 159 -14.39 -5.63 -4.13
CA TYR A 159 -15.34 -5.12 -5.13
C TYR A 159 -14.73 -4.79 -6.49
N PHE A 160 -13.41 -4.80 -6.57
CA PHE A 160 -12.64 -4.74 -7.81
C PHE A 160 -13.12 -3.73 -8.85
N THR A 161 -13.58 -2.58 -8.38
CA THR A 161 -14.08 -1.54 -9.28
C THR A 161 -12.98 -1.05 -10.19
N THR A 162 -13.36 -0.62 -11.39
CA THR A 162 -12.44 0.00 -12.36
C THR A 162 -12.07 1.44 -12.01
N LEU A 163 -12.69 2.02 -10.97
CA LEU A 163 -12.37 3.34 -10.44
C LEU A 163 -10.87 3.47 -10.11
N LYS A 164 -10.31 4.65 -10.38
CA LYS A 164 -8.88 4.97 -10.18
C LYS A 164 -8.69 6.08 -9.17
N LYS A 165 -7.57 6.04 -8.47
CA LYS A 165 -7.09 7.14 -7.63
C LYS A 165 -6.50 8.21 -8.52
N ILE A 166 -7.18 9.36 -8.59
CA ILE A 166 -6.76 10.48 -9.43
C ILE A 166 -6.84 11.80 -8.66
N LEU A 167 -5.91 12.70 -8.97
CA LEU A 167 -5.99 14.09 -8.58
C LEU A 167 -7.27 14.74 -9.13
N PRO A 168 -7.92 15.59 -8.34
CA PRO A 168 -9.00 16.46 -8.82
C PRO A 168 -8.54 17.34 -9.98
N GLU A 169 -9.52 17.89 -10.71
CA GLU A 169 -9.23 18.78 -11.85
C GLU A 169 -8.69 20.14 -11.43
N THR A 170 -9.06 20.60 -10.23
CA THR A 170 -8.64 21.88 -9.67
C THR A 170 -7.97 21.68 -8.32
N ASN A 171 -6.98 22.50 -8.02
CA ASN A 171 -6.25 22.51 -6.74
C ASN A 171 -7.03 23.14 -5.58
N ILE A 172 -8.26 23.60 -5.82
CA ILE A 172 -9.16 24.09 -4.78
C ILE A 172 -9.75 22.92 -3.99
N SER A 173 -9.91 21.76 -4.65
CA SER A 173 -10.46 20.55 -4.04
C SER A 173 -9.53 19.96 -3.00
N VAL A 174 -10.11 19.58 -1.86
CA VAL A 174 -9.40 18.87 -0.79
C VAL A 174 -9.25 17.39 -1.17
N LEU A 175 -8.06 16.83 -0.97
CA LEU A 175 -7.84 15.40 -1.21
C LEU A 175 -8.57 14.57 -0.16
N SER A 176 -9.35 13.60 -0.64
CA SER A 176 -10.26 12.77 0.17
C SER A 176 -10.13 11.29 -0.21
N GLU A 177 -10.96 10.44 0.39
CA GLU A 177 -11.03 8.99 0.17
C GLU A 177 -11.26 8.64 -1.32
N ASN A 178 -12.02 9.47 -2.04
CA ASN A 178 -12.24 9.31 -3.47
C ASN A 178 -10.95 9.45 -4.31
N ASN A 179 -9.95 10.16 -3.78
CA ASN A 179 -8.69 10.42 -4.48
C ASN A 179 -7.59 9.45 -4.05
N VAL A 180 -7.63 8.96 -2.80
CA VAL A 180 -6.46 8.34 -2.13
C VAL A 180 -6.75 6.97 -1.52
N ASN A 181 -7.92 6.72 -0.92
CA ASN A 181 -8.16 5.50 -0.13
C ASN A 181 -8.82 4.42 -0.97
N THR A 182 -8.33 3.18 -0.93
CA THR A 182 -8.88 2.05 -1.72
C THR A 182 -9.64 1.04 -0.87
N ALA A 183 -9.55 1.14 0.46
CA ALA A 183 -10.07 0.15 1.38
C ALA A 183 -10.39 0.76 2.75
N TYR A 184 -10.96 -0.06 3.61
CA TYR A 184 -11.09 0.18 5.03
C TYR A 184 -11.22 -1.16 5.79
N THR A 185 -10.83 -1.12 7.05
CA THR A 185 -10.84 -2.27 7.97
C THR A 185 -11.04 -1.80 9.41
N THR A 186 -11.14 -2.77 10.33
CA THR A 186 -11.19 -2.54 11.78
C THR A 186 -9.95 -3.16 12.39
N THR A 187 -9.39 -2.52 13.41
CA THR A 187 -8.24 -3.04 14.16
C THR A 187 -8.66 -4.23 15.05
N CYS A 188 -8.04 -5.40 14.83
CA CYS A 188 -8.20 -6.63 15.63
C CYS A 188 -9.64 -7.02 16.04
N PRO A 189 -10.63 -7.09 15.13
CA PRO A 189 -11.96 -7.55 15.48
C PRO A 189 -11.98 -9.09 15.58
N LYS A 190 -12.84 -9.69 16.41
CA LYS A 190 -13.00 -11.18 16.45
C LYS A 190 -13.61 -11.73 15.16
N VAL A 191 -14.60 -11.02 14.64
CA VAL A 191 -15.24 -11.23 13.34
C VAL A 191 -14.76 -10.10 12.46
N SER A 192 -13.99 -10.40 11.43
CA SER A 192 -13.29 -9.43 10.60
C SER A 192 -13.91 -9.31 9.22
N ASP A 193 -14.12 -8.06 8.79
CA ASP A 193 -14.36 -7.71 7.39
C ASP A 193 -13.25 -6.76 6.93
N ILE A 194 -12.54 -7.14 5.87
CA ILE A 194 -11.70 -6.22 5.09
C ILE A 194 -12.45 -5.87 3.82
N VAL A 195 -12.58 -4.59 3.51
CA VAL A 195 -13.23 -4.12 2.28
C VAL A 195 -12.22 -3.41 1.40
N ILE A 196 -12.02 -3.92 0.19
CA ILE A 196 -11.16 -3.33 -0.84
C ILE A 196 -12.02 -3.07 -2.06
N PHE A 197 -12.22 -1.80 -2.41
CA PHE A 197 -13.20 -1.45 -3.43
C PHE A 197 -12.62 -1.13 -4.80
N ARG A 198 -11.34 -0.76 -4.93
CA ARG A 198 -10.68 -0.62 -6.25
C ARG A 198 -9.83 -1.83 -6.56
N LYS A 199 -9.80 -2.26 -7.83
CA LYS A 199 -8.86 -3.27 -8.31
C LYS A 199 -7.41 -2.76 -8.30
N GLU A 200 -7.23 -1.44 -8.44
CA GLU A 200 -5.92 -0.80 -8.41
C GLU A 200 -5.20 -1.02 -7.07
N GLU A 201 -4.00 -1.61 -7.14
CA GLU A 201 -3.07 -1.87 -6.04
C GLU A 201 -3.63 -2.81 -4.97
N TRP A 202 -4.63 -3.63 -5.34
CA TRP A 202 -5.44 -4.40 -4.40
C TRP A 202 -4.62 -5.28 -3.45
N PHE A 203 -3.52 -5.88 -3.93
CA PHE A 203 -2.72 -6.80 -3.11
C PHE A 203 -1.90 -6.06 -2.05
N LYS A 204 -1.27 -4.93 -2.41
CA LYS A 204 -0.63 -4.02 -1.45
C LYS A 204 -1.64 -3.51 -0.44
N VAL A 205 -2.81 -3.09 -0.92
CA VAL A 205 -3.89 -2.64 -0.03
C VAL A 205 -4.35 -3.76 0.90
N PHE A 206 -4.48 -4.99 0.41
CA PHE A 206 -4.77 -6.14 1.27
C PHE A 206 -3.72 -6.32 2.37
N MET A 207 -2.43 -6.20 2.04
CA MET A 207 -1.37 -6.22 3.05
C MET A 207 -1.56 -5.10 4.08
N HIS A 208 -1.76 -3.87 3.64
CA HIS A 208 -2.01 -2.72 4.51
C HIS A 208 -3.18 -2.97 5.47
N GLU A 209 -4.35 -3.33 4.95
CA GLU A 209 -5.54 -3.57 5.79
C GLU A 209 -5.34 -4.73 6.77
N THR A 210 -4.58 -5.75 6.38
CA THR A 210 -4.24 -6.84 7.30
C THR A 210 -3.26 -6.42 8.40
N PHE A 211 -2.42 -5.39 8.22
CA PHE A 211 -1.61 -4.85 9.32
C PHE A 211 -2.51 -4.34 10.46
N HIS A 212 -3.51 -3.53 10.13
CA HIS A 212 -4.52 -3.07 11.09
C HIS A 212 -5.33 -4.24 11.65
N ASN A 213 -5.84 -5.09 10.76
CA ASN A 213 -6.75 -6.16 11.15
C ASN A 213 -6.12 -7.20 12.09
N PHE A 214 -4.81 -7.42 11.96
CA PHE A 214 -4.04 -8.33 12.81
C PHE A 214 -3.25 -7.60 13.91
N ALA A 215 -3.50 -6.30 14.12
CA ALA A 215 -2.88 -5.46 15.15
C ALA A 215 -1.35 -5.48 15.14
N LEU A 216 -0.76 -5.42 13.95
CA LEU A 216 0.68 -5.39 13.72
C LEU A 216 1.26 -3.97 13.79
N ASP A 217 0.43 -2.95 13.65
CA ASP A 217 0.76 -1.55 13.92
C ASP A 217 0.40 -1.15 15.37
N PHE A 218 0.27 0.15 15.60
CA PHE A 218 -0.02 0.78 16.89
C PHE A 218 -1.26 1.68 16.85
N SER A 219 -2.22 1.40 15.96
CA SER A 219 -3.50 2.15 15.84
C SER A 219 -4.36 2.10 17.11
N ASP A 220 -4.15 1.11 17.98
CA ASP A 220 -4.82 0.95 19.27
C ASP A 220 -4.08 1.64 20.45
N MET A 221 -2.99 2.36 20.18
CA MET A 221 -2.22 3.09 21.20
C MET A 221 -2.59 4.58 21.25
N ASN A 222 -2.38 5.21 22.42
CA ASN A 222 -2.38 6.67 22.49
C ASN A 222 -1.12 7.25 21.83
N VAL A 223 -1.32 7.98 20.73
CA VAL A 223 -0.25 8.57 19.90
C VAL A 223 -0.10 10.09 20.06
N GLU A 224 -0.84 10.73 20.97
CA GLU A 224 -0.95 12.19 21.08
C GLU A 224 0.42 12.90 21.19
N ASN A 225 1.33 12.37 22.01
CA ASN A 225 2.66 12.96 22.18
C ASN A 225 3.48 12.90 20.88
N CYS A 226 3.43 11.77 20.18
CA CYS A 226 4.12 11.62 18.90
C CYS A 226 3.51 12.55 17.86
N THR A 227 2.18 12.63 17.78
CA THR A 227 1.47 13.55 16.88
C THR A 227 1.88 15.00 17.11
N LYS A 228 1.88 15.48 18.37
CA LYS A 228 2.34 16.83 18.72
C LYS A 228 3.77 17.08 18.27
N ARG A 229 4.66 16.11 18.47
CA ARG A 229 6.06 16.22 18.07
C ARG A 229 6.23 16.30 16.55
N ILE A 230 5.51 15.46 15.81
CA ILE A 230 5.54 15.48 14.35
C ILE A 230 4.96 16.80 13.82
N LEU A 231 3.88 17.31 14.40
CA LEU A 231 3.32 18.62 14.06
C LEU A 231 4.23 19.80 14.44
N SER A 232 5.13 19.63 15.40
CA SER A 232 6.15 20.65 15.68
C SER A 232 7.21 20.74 14.58
N ILE A 233 7.45 19.64 13.87
CA ILE A 233 8.34 19.58 12.69
C ILE A 233 7.59 20.05 11.45
N PHE A 234 6.34 19.60 11.31
CA PHE A 234 5.46 19.89 10.18
C PHE A 234 4.18 20.57 10.67
N PRO A 235 4.18 21.91 10.87
CA PRO A 235 3.02 22.61 11.40
C PRO A 235 1.94 22.80 10.32
N ILE A 236 1.24 21.72 10.04
CA ILE A 236 0.11 21.58 9.10
C ILE A 236 -1.15 21.10 9.81
N LYS A 237 -2.32 21.30 9.20
CA LYS A 237 -3.57 20.74 9.71
C LYS A 237 -3.71 19.28 9.27
N SER A 238 -3.36 18.35 10.16
CA SER A 238 -3.38 16.91 9.91
C SER A 238 -3.65 16.16 11.22
N GLU A 239 -4.38 15.05 11.16
CA GLU A 239 -4.45 14.07 12.27
C GLU A 239 -3.17 13.25 12.40
N VAL A 240 -2.31 13.32 11.38
CA VAL A 240 -1.06 12.60 11.19
C VAL A 240 -1.30 11.09 11.01
N ASN A 241 -2.04 10.42 11.90
CA ASN A 241 -2.34 8.99 11.86
C ASN A 241 -1.07 8.15 11.60
N LEU A 242 -0.07 8.30 12.47
CA LEU A 242 1.28 7.73 12.30
C LEU A 242 1.33 6.23 12.00
N PHE A 243 0.35 5.47 12.48
CA PHE A 243 0.23 4.04 12.24
C PHE A 243 -0.02 3.73 10.75
N GLU A 244 -0.64 4.65 10.01
CA GLU A 244 -0.85 4.55 8.56
C GLU A 244 0.48 4.53 7.82
N ALA A 245 1.44 5.38 8.22
CA ALA A 245 2.78 5.39 7.61
C ALA A 245 3.56 4.09 7.89
N TYR A 246 3.39 3.51 9.08
CA TYR A 246 4.01 2.24 9.44
C TYR A 246 3.41 1.06 8.65
N ALA A 247 2.08 0.98 8.58
CA ALA A 247 1.37 -0.04 7.81
C ALA A 247 1.66 0.09 6.31
N GLU A 248 1.65 1.32 5.78
CA GLU A 248 1.93 1.58 4.37
C GLU A 248 3.36 1.21 3.98
N PHE A 249 4.36 1.54 4.82
CA PHE A 249 5.75 1.13 4.59
C PHE A 249 5.85 -0.38 4.40
N TRP A 250 5.31 -1.16 5.35
CA TRP A 250 5.42 -2.61 5.29
C TRP A 250 4.60 -3.21 4.15
N ALA A 251 3.44 -2.64 3.84
CA ALA A 251 2.63 -3.07 2.71
C ALA A 251 3.36 -2.87 1.38
N GLU A 252 3.93 -1.68 1.12
CA GLU A 252 4.72 -1.40 -0.09
C GLU A 252 5.98 -2.26 -0.16
N PHE A 253 6.66 -2.41 0.98
CA PHE A 253 7.90 -3.18 1.07
C PHE A 253 7.65 -4.67 0.81
N MET A 254 6.69 -5.28 1.50
CA MET A 254 6.34 -6.69 1.29
C MET A 254 5.78 -6.92 -0.11
N ASN A 255 4.92 -6.03 -0.62
CA ASN A 255 4.41 -6.14 -1.98
C ASN A 255 5.55 -6.14 -3.02
N SER A 256 6.59 -5.32 -2.83
CA SER A 256 7.80 -5.33 -3.65
C SER A 256 8.57 -6.65 -3.56
N LEU A 257 8.66 -7.25 -2.37
CA LEU A 257 9.29 -8.56 -2.18
C LEU A 257 8.48 -9.70 -2.80
N PHE A 258 7.15 -9.65 -2.74
CA PHE A 258 6.29 -10.58 -3.47
C PHE A 258 6.46 -10.41 -4.98
N CYS A 259 6.57 -9.18 -5.49
CA CYS A 259 6.90 -8.93 -6.89
C CYS A 259 8.24 -9.54 -7.28
N SER A 260 9.26 -9.37 -6.44
CA SER A 260 10.57 -10.01 -6.61
C SER A 260 10.43 -11.54 -6.70
N PHE A 261 9.78 -12.15 -5.70
CA PHE A 261 9.59 -13.58 -5.64
C PHE A 261 8.84 -14.12 -6.86
N PHE A 262 7.74 -13.49 -7.26
CA PHE A 262 6.96 -13.96 -8.40
C PHE A 262 7.67 -13.78 -9.73
N ALA A 263 8.56 -12.78 -9.86
CA ALA A 263 9.38 -12.55 -11.04
C ALA A 263 10.52 -13.57 -11.20
N MET A 264 10.92 -14.28 -10.14
CA MET A 264 12.03 -15.25 -10.20
C MET A 264 11.75 -16.40 -11.17
N HIS A 265 12.77 -16.81 -11.91
CA HIS A 265 12.80 -18.02 -12.72
C HIS A 265 12.99 -19.27 -11.84
N ASP A 266 13.96 -19.25 -10.92
CA ASP A 266 14.18 -20.32 -9.96
C ASP A 266 13.83 -19.84 -8.54
N LYS A 267 12.81 -20.45 -7.92
CA LYS A 267 12.34 -20.11 -6.57
C LYS A 267 13.32 -20.48 -5.45
N ASN A 268 14.48 -21.07 -5.77
CA ASN A 268 15.56 -21.36 -4.84
C ASN A 268 16.75 -20.38 -4.96
N ASN A 269 16.77 -19.50 -5.97
CA ASN A 269 17.89 -18.61 -6.23
C ASN A 269 17.80 -17.31 -5.40
N GLU A 270 18.49 -17.30 -4.26
CA GLU A 270 18.57 -16.14 -3.36
C GLU A 270 19.13 -14.87 -4.02
N ASP A 271 20.15 -15.01 -4.87
CA ASP A 271 20.78 -13.85 -5.54
C ASP A 271 19.84 -13.23 -6.59
N GLU A 272 19.05 -14.06 -7.28
CA GLU A 272 17.99 -13.59 -8.18
C GLU A 272 16.91 -12.83 -7.39
N PHE A 273 16.46 -13.36 -6.25
CA PHE A 273 15.52 -12.67 -5.38
C PHE A 273 16.06 -11.31 -4.92
N LEU A 274 17.31 -11.26 -4.44
CA LEU A 274 17.91 -10.03 -3.95
C LEU A 274 18.06 -8.98 -5.06
N SER A 275 18.45 -9.41 -6.26
CA SER A 275 18.57 -8.53 -7.43
C SER A 275 17.21 -7.94 -7.85
N ASN A 276 16.18 -8.79 -7.93
CA ASN A 276 14.82 -8.35 -8.23
C ASN A 276 14.25 -7.45 -7.11
N ALA A 277 14.54 -7.74 -5.85
CA ALA A 277 14.11 -6.91 -4.73
C ALA A 277 14.79 -5.54 -4.78
N GLU A 278 16.08 -5.46 -5.10
CA GLU A 278 16.78 -4.19 -5.28
C GLU A 278 16.13 -3.33 -6.37
N TYR A 279 15.81 -3.97 -7.49
CA TYR A 279 15.13 -3.33 -8.61
C TYR A 279 13.78 -2.74 -8.19
N PHE A 280 12.89 -3.55 -7.60
CA PHE A 280 11.55 -3.10 -7.22
C PHE A 280 11.58 -2.03 -6.10
N LEU A 281 12.39 -2.21 -5.07
CA LEU A 281 12.52 -1.23 -3.98
C LEU A 281 13.11 0.10 -4.47
N HIS A 282 13.99 0.08 -5.46
CA HIS A 282 14.49 1.31 -6.08
C HIS A 282 13.40 2.08 -6.83
N PHE A 283 12.54 1.36 -7.57
CA PHE A 283 11.40 1.97 -8.24
C PHE A 283 10.37 2.52 -7.25
N GLU A 284 10.06 1.80 -6.17
CA GLU A 284 9.18 2.30 -5.12
C GLU A 284 9.71 3.59 -4.50
N ARG A 285 11.00 3.62 -4.13
CA ARG A 285 11.60 4.84 -3.58
C ARG A 285 11.49 6.02 -4.56
N THR A 286 11.81 5.78 -5.83
CA THR A 286 11.75 6.82 -6.87
C THR A 286 10.32 7.30 -7.11
N PHE A 287 9.36 6.37 -7.12
CA PHE A 287 7.95 6.68 -7.27
C PHE A 287 7.38 7.43 -6.07
N GLY A 288 7.78 7.06 -4.84
CA GLY A 288 7.39 7.77 -3.63
C GLY A 288 7.81 9.24 -3.65
N PHE A 289 9.04 9.56 -4.08
CA PHE A 289 9.43 10.96 -4.31
C PHE A 289 8.55 11.65 -5.35
N PHE A 290 8.24 10.98 -6.46
CA PHE A 290 7.36 11.51 -7.49
C PHE A 290 5.96 11.80 -6.96
N GLN A 291 5.38 10.90 -6.17
CA GLN A 291 4.06 11.09 -5.56
C GLN A 291 4.06 12.18 -4.50
N LEU A 292 5.06 12.26 -3.62
CA LEU A 292 5.20 13.35 -2.66
C LEU A 292 5.22 14.70 -3.37
N VAL A 293 6.14 14.87 -4.31
CA VAL A 293 6.34 16.16 -4.98
C VAL A 293 5.12 16.53 -5.80
N LYS A 294 4.53 15.58 -6.54
CA LYS A 294 3.31 15.83 -7.32
C LYS A 294 2.12 16.20 -6.44
N THR A 295 1.96 15.54 -5.29
CA THR A 295 0.85 15.81 -4.37
C THR A 295 0.97 17.20 -3.76
N LEU A 296 2.17 17.59 -3.31
CA LEU A 296 2.41 18.94 -2.78
C LEU A 296 2.29 20.00 -3.86
N ASP A 297 2.84 19.76 -5.05
CA ASP A 297 2.76 20.66 -6.19
C ASP A 297 1.30 20.88 -6.65
N PHE A 298 0.44 19.86 -6.58
CA PHE A 298 -1.00 20.02 -6.78
C PHE A 298 -1.61 21.00 -5.78
N MET A 299 -1.20 20.93 -4.51
CA MET A 299 -1.62 21.91 -3.48
C MET A 299 -0.95 23.29 -3.63
N GLY A 300 0.02 23.45 -4.54
CA GLY A 300 0.81 24.68 -4.66
C GLY A 300 1.91 24.80 -3.61
N LEU A 301 2.36 23.68 -3.05
CA LEU A 301 3.38 23.60 -2.00
C LEU A 301 4.64 22.90 -2.50
N LYS A 302 5.77 23.25 -1.88
CA LYS A 302 7.01 22.47 -1.92
C LYS A 302 7.21 21.73 -0.61
N TYR A 303 8.05 20.70 -0.61
CA TYR A 303 8.36 19.96 0.61
C TYR A 303 8.92 20.86 1.73
N LYS A 304 9.77 21.83 1.34
CA LYS A 304 10.30 22.86 2.25
C LYS A 304 9.20 23.63 2.98
N ASP A 305 8.06 23.87 2.33
CA ASP A 305 6.99 24.67 2.91
C ASP A 305 6.35 24.00 4.11
N LEU A 306 6.41 22.65 4.17
CA LEU A 306 5.84 21.90 5.28
C LEU A 306 6.58 22.13 6.60
N TYR A 307 7.87 22.49 6.60
CA TYR A 307 8.70 22.58 7.82
C TYR A 307 9.46 23.91 8.00
N SER A 308 9.54 24.77 6.98
CA SER A 308 10.40 25.96 7.07
C SER A 308 9.74 27.08 7.87
N ASN A 309 10.50 27.73 8.75
CA ASN A 309 10.02 28.84 9.60
C ASN A 309 10.01 30.21 8.92
N ASN A 310 10.26 30.27 7.61
CA ASN A 310 10.17 31.54 6.89
C ASN A 310 8.69 31.93 6.67
N LYS A 311 8.40 33.24 6.67
CA LYS A 311 7.03 33.77 6.59
C LYS A 311 6.24 33.27 5.38
N ALA A 312 6.89 33.11 4.22
CA ALA A 312 6.23 32.63 3.01
C ALA A 312 5.81 31.17 3.16
N SER A 313 6.68 30.29 3.65
CA SER A 313 6.35 28.88 3.89
C SER A 313 5.28 28.70 4.96
N ILE A 314 5.27 29.51 6.02
CA ILE A 314 4.19 29.54 7.03
C ILE A 314 2.85 29.85 6.37
N ALA A 315 2.77 30.98 5.66
CA ALA A 315 1.54 31.39 4.99
C ALA A 315 1.06 30.36 3.96
N SER A 316 1.99 29.81 3.16
CA SER A 316 1.67 28.80 2.15
C SER A 316 1.04 27.57 2.78
N ARG A 317 1.64 26.95 3.80
CA ARG A 317 1.10 25.71 4.38
C ARG A 317 -0.21 25.93 5.14
N GLU A 318 -0.39 27.06 5.81
CA GLU A 318 -1.64 27.38 6.51
C GLU A 318 -2.82 27.55 5.56
N LEU A 319 -2.58 28.14 4.38
CA LEU A 319 -3.63 28.42 3.39
C LEU A 319 -3.89 27.25 2.43
N LEU A 320 -2.83 26.53 2.05
CA LEU A 320 -2.84 25.62 0.91
C LEU A 320 -2.84 24.13 1.31
N TYR A 321 -2.29 23.77 2.46
CA TYR A 321 -2.26 22.36 2.87
C TYR A 321 -3.65 21.90 3.32
N LYS A 322 -4.24 20.94 2.60
CA LYS A 322 -5.59 20.44 2.89
C LYS A 322 -5.70 18.95 2.60
N GLU A 323 -6.13 18.19 3.59
CA GLU A 323 -6.45 16.77 3.48
C GLU A 323 -7.70 16.44 4.32
N ASN A 324 -8.51 15.51 3.82
CA ASN A 324 -9.62 14.88 4.56
C ASN A 324 -9.38 13.37 4.75
N THR A 325 -8.17 12.90 4.44
CA THR A 325 -7.67 11.54 4.64
C THR A 325 -6.17 11.61 4.92
N SER A 326 -5.51 10.50 5.26
CA SER A 326 -4.13 10.41 5.73
C SER A 326 -3.04 10.68 4.66
N VAL A 327 -3.22 11.68 3.80
CA VAL A 327 -2.31 12.06 2.69
C VAL A 327 -0.90 12.33 3.23
N PHE A 328 -0.78 13.03 4.35
CA PHE A 328 0.49 13.28 5.02
C PHE A 328 1.23 11.98 5.36
N SER A 329 0.53 11.02 5.94
CA SER A 329 1.12 9.73 6.32
C SER A 329 1.53 8.92 5.10
N TYR A 330 0.66 8.79 4.10
CA TYR A 330 0.89 7.94 2.93
C TYR A 330 2.00 8.46 2.01
N TYR A 331 2.10 9.78 1.79
CA TYR A 331 3.05 10.31 0.80
C TYR A 331 4.27 10.99 1.43
N VAL A 332 4.19 11.51 2.66
CA VAL A 332 5.30 12.23 3.30
C VAL A 332 5.99 11.35 4.32
N LEU A 333 5.28 10.88 5.35
CA LEU A 333 5.90 10.11 6.42
C LEU A 333 6.38 8.74 5.93
N ASN A 334 5.56 8.02 5.15
CA ASN A 334 5.98 6.78 4.52
C ASN A 334 7.26 6.97 3.68
N LEU A 335 7.34 8.01 2.86
CA LEU A 335 8.56 8.27 2.07
C LEU A 335 9.78 8.54 2.95
N ILE A 336 9.64 9.20 4.10
CA ILE A 336 10.77 9.39 5.03
C ILE A 336 11.30 8.04 5.52
N LEU A 337 10.40 7.09 5.82
CA LEU A 337 10.75 5.72 6.20
C LEU A 337 11.37 4.96 5.02
N PHE A 338 10.70 4.97 3.86
CA PHE A 338 11.05 4.20 2.69
C PHE A 338 12.35 4.70 2.01
N ASN A 339 12.59 6.00 2.00
CA ASN A 339 13.85 6.56 1.50
C ASN A 339 15.06 6.08 2.33
N ASN A 340 14.83 5.81 3.62
CA ASN A 340 15.83 5.28 4.54
C ASN A 340 15.55 3.82 4.93
N TYR A 341 14.89 3.05 4.05
CA TYR A 341 14.36 1.71 4.38
C TYR A 341 15.40 0.79 5.03
N GLN A 342 16.67 0.84 4.60
CA GLN A 342 17.71 0.00 5.20
C GLN A 342 17.91 0.28 6.70
N GLY A 343 17.93 1.57 7.07
CA GLY A 343 18.01 1.99 8.47
C GLY A 343 16.71 1.69 9.22
N PHE A 344 15.56 1.80 8.55
CA PHE A 344 14.27 1.55 9.16
C PHE A 344 14.03 0.06 9.42
N LEU A 345 14.43 -0.83 8.49
CA LEU A 345 14.46 -2.28 8.70
C LEU A 345 15.36 -2.64 9.88
N ALA A 346 16.55 -2.03 9.96
CA ALA A 346 17.46 -2.24 11.08
C ALA A 346 16.87 -1.76 12.40
N TRP A 347 16.12 -0.64 12.39
CA TRP A 347 15.38 -0.12 13.53
C TRP A 347 14.26 -1.08 13.96
N CYS A 348 13.45 -1.58 13.02
CA CYS A 348 12.38 -2.56 13.29
C CYS A 348 12.95 -3.83 13.92
N ASP A 349 14.00 -4.40 13.32
CA ASP A 349 14.70 -5.60 13.80
C ASP A 349 15.26 -5.46 15.23
N THR A 350 15.58 -4.24 15.66
CA THR A 350 16.09 -3.97 17.02
C THR A 350 15.00 -3.64 18.02
N ASN A 351 13.95 -2.92 17.62
CA ASN A 351 13.00 -2.34 18.56
C ASN A 351 11.69 -3.13 18.67
N ASN A 352 11.32 -3.90 17.65
CA ASN A 352 10.09 -4.68 17.65
C ASN A 352 10.28 -6.07 18.31
N PHE A 353 9.16 -6.71 18.67
CA PHE A 353 9.20 -8.11 19.17
C PHE A 353 9.55 -9.10 18.06
N SER A 354 8.98 -8.87 16.88
CA SER A 354 9.26 -9.55 15.63
C SER A 354 9.34 -8.48 14.54
N LEU A 355 9.96 -8.80 13.41
CA LEU A 355 10.32 -7.80 12.40
C LEU A 355 9.14 -6.88 12.01
N LEU A 356 7.97 -7.45 11.71
CA LEU A 356 6.79 -6.71 11.26
C LEU A 356 5.95 -6.12 12.40
N GLN A 357 5.84 -6.81 13.54
CA GLN A 357 4.92 -6.44 14.61
C GLN A 357 5.48 -5.33 15.48
N PHE A 358 4.86 -4.16 15.43
CA PHE A 358 5.26 -3.03 16.27
C PHE A 358 5.21 -3.38 17.76
N LYS A 359 6.30 -3.10 18.48
CA LYS A 359 6.30 -3.27 19.94
C LYS A 359 5.51 -2.14 20.60
N LYS A 360 4.30 -2.45 21.05
CA LYS A 360 3.34 -1.48 21.63
C LYS A 360 3.75 -0.96 23.01
N THR A 361 4.70 -0.03 23.04
CA THR A 361 5.13 0.67 24.27
C THR A 361 5.36 2.15 23.97
N THR A 362 5.12 3.03 24.94
CA THR A 362 5.34 4.48 24.78
C THR A 362 6.77 4.78 24.34
N ARG A 363 7.75 4.09 24.92
CA ARG A 363 9.17 4.21 24.52
C ARG A 363 9.39 3.88 23.04
N ASN A 364 8.79 2.79 22.54
CA ASN A 364 8.98 2.42 21.13
C ASN A 364 8.31 3.42 20.19
N LEU A 365 7.15 3.97 20.60
CA LEU A 365 6.49 5.05 19.87
C LEU A 365 7.40 6.31 19.83
N ASP A 366 7.99 6.70 20.96
CA ASP A 366 8.92 7.83 21.03
C ASP A 366 10.14 7.63 20.12
N GLU A 367 10.69 6.40 20.07
CA GLU A 367 11.78 6.05 19.17
C GLU A 367 11.37 6.07 17.68
N PHE A 368 10.11 5.74 17.38
CA PHE A 368 9.58 5.88 16.02
C PHE A 368 9.49 7.36 15.61
N CYS A 369 8.98 8.25 16.48
CA CYS A 369 9.00 9.70 16.21
C CYS A 369 10.44 10.23 16.08
N ASN A 370 11.36 9.78 16.96
CA ASN A 370 12.79 10.11 16.88
C ASN A 370 13.36 9.75 15.50
N TYR A 371 12.98 8.58 14.99
CA TYR A 371 13.45 8.12 13.69
C TYR A 371 13.00 9.07 12.57
N ILE A 372 11.73 9.48 12.56
CA ILE A 372 11.22 10.44 11.57
C ILE A 372 11.95 11.79 11.69
N GLU A 373 12.10 12.31 12.91
CA GLU A 373 12.80 13.58 13.17
C GLU A 373 14.25 13.57 12.70
N LYS A 374 14.95 12.44 12.81
CA LYS A 374 16.32 12.31 12.33
C LYS A 374 16.42 12.24 10.80
N ASN A 375 15.36 11.79 10.13
CA ASN A 375 15.43 11.40 8.72
C ASN A 375 14.73 12.36 7.74
N TYR A 376 13.83 13.24 8.19
CA TYR A 376 13.03 14.09 7.30
C TYR A 376 13.82 15.13 6.48
N LYS A 377 15.06 15.44 6.90
CA LYS A 377 15.95 16.44 6.29
C LYS A 377 17.32 15.89 5.92
N THR A 378 17.48 14.57 5.84
CA THR A 378 18.76 14.00 5.39
C THR A 378 19.07 14.46 3.98
N LYS A 379 20.37 14.52 3.65
CA LYS A 379 20.82 14.93 2.31
C LYS A 379 20.11 14.15 1.19
N ASN A 380 20.02 12.82 1.34
CA ASN A 380 19.34 11.97 0.37
C ASN A 380 17.84 12.32 0.21
N MET A 381 17.16 12.68 1.31
CA MET A 381 15.76 13.12 1.26
C MET A 381 15.63 14.43 0.48
N LEU A 382 16.46 15.44 0.80
CA LEU A 382 16.39 16.74 0.15
C LEU A 382 16.82 16.69 -1.33
N ASP A 383 17.88 15.96 -1.65
CA ASP A 383 18.37 15.79 -3.02
C ASP A 383 17.32 15.09 -3.90
N GLY A 384 16.67 14.04 -3.37
CA GLY A 384 15.59 13.33 -4.06
C GLY A 384 14.37 14.22 -4.33
N VAL A 385 13.95 15.02 -3.35
CA VAL A 385 12.88 16.03 -3.52
C VAL A 385 13.27 17.05 -4.58
N ILE A 386 14.44 17.69 -4.48
CA ILE A 386 14.88 18.74 -5.40
C ILE A 386 14.97 18.21 -6.83
N CYS A 387 15.52 17.02 -7.04
CA CYS A 387 15.57 16.44 -8.37
C CYS A 387 14.16 16.23 -8.94
N THR A 388 13.26 15.71 -8.11
CA THR A 388 11.90 15.39 -8.54
C THR A 388 11.07 16.66 -8.80
N GLU A 389 11.25 17.73 -8.02
CA GLU A 389 10.68 19.05 -8.28
C GLU A 389 11.13 19.58 -9.66
N ASN A 390 12.43 19.46 -9.97
CA ASN A 390 12.96 19.85 -11.26
C ASN A 390 12.42 18.97 -12.42
N LEU A 391 12.25 17.67 -12.18
CA LEU A 391 11.64 16.76 -13.14
C LEU A 391 10.19 17.17 -13.44
N LEU A 392 9.40 17.42 -12.39
CA LEU A 392 7.99 17.81 -12.52
C LEU A 392 7.84 19.15 -13.25
N ALA A 393 8.69 20.13 -12.95
CA ALA A 393 8.73 21.41 -13.65
C ALA A 393 9.00 21.24 -15.16
N LYS A 394 9.97 20.37 -15.53
CA LYS A 394 10.27 20.03 -16.93
C LYS A 394 9.12 19.32 -17.64
N MET A 395 8.31 18.54 -16.91
CA MET A 395 7.11 17.90 -17.48
C MET A 395 6.03 18.93 -17.78
N LYS A 396 5.81 19.88 -16.85
CA LYS A 396 4.83 20.96 -17.02
C LYS A 396 5.17 21.92 -18.15
N SER A 397 6.44 22.21 -18.40
CA SER A 397 6.84 23.08 -19.52
C SER A 397 6.67 22.43 -20.89
N LYS A 398 6.62 21.09 -20.96
CA LYS A 398 6.41 20.31 -22.20
C LYS A 398 4.95 19.96 -22.48
N LYS A 399 4.01 20.54 -21.74
CA LYS A 399 2.57 20.19 -21.75
C LYS A 399 1.82 20.55 -23.04
N ASN A 400 2.52 21.05 -24.08
CA ASN A 400 1.96 21.27 -25.41
C ASN A 400 1.75 20.00 -26.24
N ALA A 401 2.05 18.81 -25.71
CA ALA A 401 1.74 17.54 -26.40
C ALA A 401 0.59 16.81 -25.68
N SER A 402 -0.45 16.48 -26.45
CA SER A 402 -1.64 15.66 -26.14
C SER A 402 -1.31 14.20 -25.77
N ASN A 403 -0.28 13.97 -24.97
CA ASN A 403 0.18 12.62 -24.65
C ASN A 403 -0.59 12.06 -23.45
N GLN A 404 -1.54 11.16 -23.71
CA GLN A 404 -2.34 10.45 -22.72
C GLN A 404 -1.50 9.79 -21.61
N LYS A 405 -0.29 9.30 -21.92
CA LYS A 405 0.64 8.71 -20.94
C LYS A 405 1.16 9.74 -19.94
N ILE A 406 1.49 10.94 -20.41
CA ILE A 406 1.92 12.04 -19.51
C ILE A 406 0.75 12.49 -18.64
N SER A 407 -0.45 12.56 -19.20
CA SER A 407 -1.67 12.88 -18.43
C SER A 407 -1.89 11.89 -17.28
N TYR A 408 -1.77 10.58 -17.56
CA TYR A 408 -1.87 9.55 -16.52
C TYR A 408 -0.80 9.71 -15.42
N LEU A 409 0.47 9.90 -15.80
CA LEU A 409 1.57 10.11 -14.84
C LEU A 409 1.32 11.33 -13.93
N MET A 410 0.80 12.42 -14.50
CA MET A 410 0.53 13.67 -13.81
C MET A 410 -0.74 13.65 -12.94
N ARG A 411 -1.60 12.64 -13.07
CA ARG A 411 -2.90 12.60 -12.37
C ARG A 411 -3.08 11.43 -11.42
N ASN A 412 -2.44 10.28 -11.63
CA ASN A 412 -2.65 9.13 -10.75
C ASN A 412 -2.24 9.42 -9.30
N MET A 413 -2.90 8.81 -8.33
CA MET A 413 -2.61 8.93 -6.89
C MET A 413 -2.31 7.55 -6.27
N ARG A 414 -1.63 6.71 -7.06
CA ARG A 414 -1.15 5.39 -6.61
C ARG A 414 -0.13 5.57 -5.49
N MET A 415 0.01 4.60 -4.61
CA MET A 415 1.00 4.60 -3.53
C MET A 415 2.18 3.68 -3.88
N THR A 416 1.89 2.55 -4.54
CA THR A 416 2.89 1.59 -5.04
C THR A 416 3.00 1.64 -6.56
N VAL A 417 4.24 1.55 -7.06
CA VAL A 417 4.51 1.33 -8.49
C VAL A 417 4.49 -0.15 -8.84
N CYS A 418 4.79 -1.04 -7.89
CA CYS A 418 4.79 -2.48 -8.06
C CYS A 418 3.36 -3.04 -7.98
N GLU A 419 2.73 -3.36 -9.10
CA GLU A 419 1.44 -4.06 -9.12
C GLU A 419 1.53 -5.24 -10.08
N LEU A 420 1.15 -6.43 -9.62
CA LEU A 420 1.02 -7.61 -10.45
C LEU A 420 -0.43 -7.80 -10.90
N GLY A 421 -0.62 -8.07 -12.19
CA GLY A 421 -1.89 -8.30 -12.86
C GLY A 421 -2.05 -9.73 -13.34
#